data_AF-A0A3E2TNA9-F1
#
_entry.id   AF-A0A3E2TNA9-F1
#
_cell.length_a   1.000
_cell.length_b   1.000
_cell.length_c   1.000
_cell.angle_alpha   90.00
_cell.angle_beta   90.00
_cell.angle_gamma   90.00
#
_symmetry.space_group_name_H-M   'P 1'
#
loop_
_entity.id
_entity.type
_entity.pdbx_description
1 polymer ?
#
loop_
_entity_poly.entity_id
_entity_poly.type
_entity_poly.pdbx_seq_one_letter_code
_entity_poly.pdbx_strand_id
1 'polypeptide(L)'
;MKKQLKKPFLMMAVTALVLVGTLKVGGAMAYFTTYSTASGSVQMNMGFTQTIPHEEVDSRGKHVSVENTGDYDCFVRVRAFAPSDITLSYQPEDSGWTDGGDGFWYYDQILPAGETTATKLNVSYTFPATDSEDAPAEFNVIVVEECTPVLYKADGTAYADWNNVITADTAE
;
A
#
# COMPACT_ATOMS: atom_id res chain seq x y z
N MET A 1 -21.41 68.58 53.11
CA MET A 1 -21.33 69.52 51.97
C MET A 1 -20.15 69.15 51.09
N LYS A 2 -20.31 69.29 49.77
CA LYS A 2 -19.55 68.68 48.67
C LYS A 2 -18.02 68.88 48.77
N LYS A 3 -17.24 67.79 48.67
CA LYS A 3 -15.78 67.83 48.51
C LYS A 3 -15.44 68.50 47.17
N GLN A 4 -14.88 69.70 47.24
CA GLN A 4 -14.41 70.46 46.09
C GLN A 4 -13.15 69.76 45.53
N LEU A 5 -13.26 69.09 44.39
CA LEU A 5 -12.08 68.64 43.64
C LEU A 5 -11.33 69.90 43.19
N LYS A 6 -10.08 70.04 43.63
CA LYS A 6 -9.24 71.20 43.31
C LYS A 6 -8.98 71.22 41.79
N LYS A 7 -9.34 72.32 41.11
CA LYS A 7 -9.11 72.58 39.66
C LYS A 7 -7.77 72.08 39.08
N PRO A 8 -6.60 72.19 39.76
CA PRO A 8 -5.34 71.65 39.23
C PRO A 8 -5.29 70.12 39.13
N PHE A 9 -6.01 69.39 39.98
CA PHE A 9 -6.07 67.92 39.93
C PHE A 9 -6.88 67.43 38.73
N LEU A 10 -7.97 68.14 38.41
CA LEU A 10 -8.78 67.85 37.23
C LEU A 10 -8.01 68.17 35.94
N MET A 11 -7.23 69.26 35.93
CA MET A 11 -6.39 69.62 34.79
C MET A 11 -5.30 68.58 34.55
N MET A 12 -4.61 68.11 35.59
CA MET A 12 -3.56 67.10 35.47
C MET A 12 -4.11 65.75 34.98
N ALA A 13 -5.31 65.36 35.43
CA ALA A 13 -5.99 64.15 34.95
C ALA A 13 -6.40 64.25 33.47
N VAL A 14 -6.85 65.42 33.01
CA VAL A 14 -7.17 65.66 31.60
C VAL A 14 -5.92 65.64 30.72
N THR A 15 -4.80 66.22 31.17
CA THR A 15 -3.53 66.16 30.42
C THR A 15 -3.01 64.73 30.29
N ALA A 16 -3.14 63.91 31.34
CA ALA A 16 -2.77 62.49 31.29
C ALA A 16 -3.67 61.69 30.32
N LEU A 17 -4.98 61.95 30.31
CA LEU A 17 -5.92 61.32 29.37
C LEU A 17 -5.64 61.69 27.90
N VAL A 18 -5.26 62.94 27.63
CA VAL A 18 -4.86 63.37 26.28
C VAL A 18 -3.56 62.70 25.84
N LEU A 19 -2.58 62.54 26.74
CA LEU A 19 -1.30 61.89 26.42
C LEU A 19 -1.45 60.39 26.10
N VAL A 20 -2.39 59.70 26.76
CA VAL A 20 -2.68 58.28 26.51
C VAL A 20 -3.56 58.10 25.26
N GLY A 21 -4.43 59.09 24.94
CA GLY A 21 -5.32 59.04 23.78
C GLY A 21 -4.66 59.29 22.41
N THR A 22 -3.43 59.81 22.37
CA THR A 22 -2.69 60.06 21.12
C THR A 22 -1.74 58.93 20.71
N LEU A 23 -1.61 57.88 21.53
CA LEU A 23 -0.85 56.69 21.16
C LEU A 23 -1.65 55.93 20.11
N LYS A 24 -1.44 56.27 18.83
CA LYS A 24 -1.81 55.41 17.72
C LYS A 24 -0.99 54.13 17.86
N VAL A 25 -1.55 53.14 18.55
CA VAL A 25 -1.11 51.76 18.42
C VAL A 25 -1.44 51.40 16.97
N GLY A 26 -0.49 51.64 16.07
CA GLY A 26 -0.52 51.06 14.73
C GLY A 26 -0.73 49.58 14.95
N GLY A 27 -1.86 49.05 14.44
CA GLY A 27 -2.29 47.69 14.72
C GLY A 27 -1.09 46.77 14.62
N ALA A 28 -0.77 46.08 15.70
CA ALA A 28 0.29 45.09 15.69
C ALA A 28 -0.15 44.05 14.66
N MET A 29 0.40 44.15 13.44
CA MET A 29 0.31 43.10 12.46
C MET A 29 1.03 41.94 13.13
N ALA A 30 0.27 41.00 13.67
CA ALA A 30 0.80 39.71 14.03
C ALA A 30 1.35 39.15 12.72
N TYR A 31 2.65 39.35 12.50
CA TYR A 31 3.42 38.61 11.52
C TYR A 31 3.39 37.18 12.03
N PHE A 32 2.29 36.47 11.75
CA PHE A 32 2.34 35.03 11.65
C PHE A 32 3.38 34.75 10.58
N THR A 33 4.62 34.55 11.00
CA THR A 33 5.69 33.99 10.20
C THR A 33 5.38 32.50 10.03
N THR A 34 4.29 32.20 9.33
CA THR A 34 3.88 30.86 8.92
C THR A 34 3.16 30.98 7.58
N TYR A 35 3.76 31.73 6.66
CA TYR A 35 3.57 31.48 5.24
C TYR A 35 4.88 30.89 4.72
N SER A 36 5.20 29.68 5.17
CA SER A 36 5.94 28.78 4.30
C SER A 36 4.95 28.35 3.24
N THR A 37 4.81 29.14 2.17
CA THR A 37 4.29 28.60 0.92
C THR A 37 5.37 27.64 0.44
N ALA A 38 5.21 26.34 0.72
CA ALA A 38 6.03 25.31 0.10
C ALA A 38 5.68 25.31 -1.39
N SER A 39 6.33 26.19 -2.16
CA SER A 39 6.22 26.24 -3.61
C SER A 39 7.16 25.19 -4.17
N GLY A 40 6.64 23.99 -4.37
CA GLY A 40 7.35 22.88 -5.00
C GLY A 40 6.72 21.56 -4.60
N SER A 41 6.16 20.84 -5.58
CA SER A 41 5.89 19.42 -5.44
C SER A 41 7.17 18.66 -5.79
N VAL A 42 7.68 17.87 -4.85
CA VAL A 42 8.67 16.85 -5.18
C VAL A 42 7.88 15.57 -5.39
N GLN A 43 7.97 14.98 -6.59
CA GLN A 43 7.44 13.64 -6.80
C GLN A 43 8.31 12.67 -5.98
N MET A 44 7.77 12.19 -4.87
CA MET A 44 8.39 11.10 -4.12
C MET A 44 8.05 9.80 -4.85
N ASN A 45 9.04 9.17 -5.47
CA ASN A 45 8.87 7.78 -5.91
C ASN A 45 8.90 6.90 -4.66
N MET A 46 7.71 6.51 -4.23
CA MET A 46 7.51 5.65 -3.07
C MET A 46 7.75 4.18 -3.41
N GLY A 47 8.31 3.84 -4.59
CA GLY A 47 8.52 2.46 -5.04
C GLY A 47 7.22 1.70 -5.29
N PHE A 48 7.30 0.55 -5.94
CA PHE A 48 6.14 -0.33 -6.15
C PHE A 48 6.49 -1.78 -5.85
N THR A 49 5.52 -2.53 -5.32
CA THR A 49 5.58 -4.00 -5.34
C THR A 49 5.24 -4.48 -6.74
N GLN A 50 6.13 -5.25 -7.34
CA GLN A 50 5.92 -5.84 -8.65
C GLN A 50 6.45 -7.27 -8.62
N THR A 51 5.69 -8.19 -9.18
CA THR A 51 6.07 -9.59 -9.27
C THR A 51 5.96 -10.09 -10.71
N ILE A 52 6.76 -11.09 -11.05
CA ILE A 52 6.73 -11.77 -12.34
C ILE A 52 6.66 -13.27 -12.08
N PRO A 53 5.65 -13.99 -12.64
CA PRO A 53 5.62 -15.44 -12.57
C PRO A 53 6.59 -16.04 -13.59
N HIS A 54 7.32 -17.06 -13.17
CA HIS A 54 8.15 -17.92 -14.01
C HIS A 54 7.51 -19.30 -14.06
N GLU A 55 7.24 -19.77 -15.27
CA GLU A 55 6.50 -21.00 -15.53
C GLU A 55 7.34 -21.97 -16.36
N GLU A 56 7.65 -23.14 -15.80
CA GLU A 56 8.30 -24.24 -16.50
C GLU A 56 7.29 -25.38 -16.70
N VAL A 57 7.34 -26.08 -17.83
CA VAL A 57 6.44 -27.21 -18.10
C VAL A 57 7.26 -28.46 -18.36
N ASP A 58 6.99 -29.52 -17.62
CA ASP A 58 7.57 -30.84 -17.82
C ASP A 58 6.52 -31.97 -17.75
N SER A 59 6.95 -33.23 -17.71
CA SER A 59 6.06 -34.40 -17.68
C SER A 59 5.19 -34.52 -16.43
N ARG A 60 5.49 -33.77 -15.36
CA ARG A 60 4.76 -33.74 -14.08
C ARG A 60 3.75 -32.59 -14.01
N GLY A 61 3.79 -31.66 -14.96
CA GLY A 61 2.87 -30.53 -15.06
C GLY A 61 3.59 -29.20 -15.21
N LYS A 62 2.92 -28.13 -14.78
CA LYS A 62 3.45 -26.78 -14.77
C LYS A 62 4.05 -26.45 -13.41
N HIS A 63 5.26 -25.93 -13.39
CA HIS A 63 5.99 -25.53 -12.20
C HIS A 63 6.05 -24.01 -12.16
N VAL A 64 5.45 -23.42 -11.12
CA VAL A 64 5.35 -21.97 -10.97
C VAL A 64 6.27 -21.51 -9.86
N SER A 65 7.10 -20.50 -10.15
CA SER A 65 7.80 -19.68 -9.16
C SER A 65 7.48 -18.22 -9.40
N VAL A 66 7.61 -17.37 -8.39
CA VAL A 66 7.35 -15.93 -8.52
C VAL A 66 8.59 -15.15 -8.11
N GLU A 67 9.03 -14.23 -8.96
CA GLU A 67 10.11 -13.29 -8.68
C GLU A 67 9.52 -11.95 -8.26
N ASN A 68 10.04 -11.36 -7.18
CA ASN A 68 9.71 -10.01 -6.78
C ASN A 68 10.72 -9.04 -7.41
N THR A 69 10.30 -8.39 -8.49
CA THR A 69 11.11 -7.38 -9.19
C THR A 69 10.84 -5.96 -8.68
N GLY A 70 9.99 -5.82 -7.66
CA GLY A 70 9.66 -4.53 -7.05
C GLY A 70 10.69 -4.06 -6.03
N ASP A 71 10.39 -2.90 -5.43
CA ASP A 71 11.28 -2.24 -4.47
C ASP A 71 11.08 -2.72 -3.02
N TYR A 72 10.00 -3.47 -2.75
CA TYR A 72 9.61 -3.88 -1.39
C TYR A 72 9.33 -5.36 -1.28
N ASP A 73 9.59 -5.88 -0.09
CA ASP A 73 9.12 -7.18 0.35
C ASP A 73 7.60 -7.28 0.22
N CYS A 74 7.12 -8.42 -0.27
CA CYS A 74 5.70 -8.63 -0.54
C CYS A 74 5.23 -10.03 -0.11
N PHE A 75 3.92 -10.15 0.09
CA PHE A 75 3.25 -11.44 0.12
C PHE A 75 2.77 -11.77 -1.30
N VAL A 76 2.80 -13.05 -1.66
CA VAL A 76 2.43 -13.54 -2.99
C VAL A 76 1.38 -14.63 -2.87
N ARG A 77 0.39 -14.59 -3.78
CA ARG A 77 -0.55 -15.68 -3.99
C ARG A 77 -0.71 -15.97 -5.48
N VAL A 78 -1.02 -17.21 -5.81
CA VAL A 78 -1.12 -17.69 -7.18
C VAL A 78 -2.40 -18.49 -7.37
N ARG A 79 -3.02 -18.35 -8.53
CA ARG A 79 -4.18 -19.15 -8.95
C ARG A 79 -4.01 -19.60 -10.40
N ALA A 80 -4.22 -20.88 -10.66
CA ALA A 80 -4.24 -21.41 -12.01
C ALA A 80 -5.68 -21.61 -12.51
N PHE A 81 -5.86 -21.41 -13.81
CA PHE A 81 -7.11 -21.57 -14.55
C PHE A 81 -6.89 -22.51 -15.73
N ALA A 82 -7.86 -23.38 -15.96
CA ALA A 82 -7.90 -24.29 -17.09
C ALA A 82 -9.31 -24.35 -17.67
N PRO A 83 -9.49 -24.87 -18.90
CA PRO A 83 -10.79 -25.25 -19.42
C PRO A 83 -11.63 -26.05 -18.41
N SER A 84 -12.96 -25.88 -18.44
CA SER A 84 -13.88 -26.42 -17.41
C SER A 84 -13.92 -27.94 -17.32
N ASP A 85 -13.50 -28.62 -18.38
CA ASP A 85 -13.37 -30.06 -18.52
C ASP A 85 -12.07 -30.61 -17.93
N ILE A 86 -11.06 -29.76 -17.69
CA ILE A 86 -9.77 -30.14 -17.11
C ILE A 86 -9.75 -29.87 -15.61
N THR A 87 -9.40 -30.90 -14.83
CA THR A 87 -9.22 -30.75 -13.38
C THR A 87 -7.77 -30.42 -13.06
N LEU A 88 -7.54 -29.30 -12.37
CA LEU A 88 -6.21 -28.94 -11.85
C LEU A 88 -5.99 -29.55 -10.47
N SER A 89 -4.77 -30.01 -10.21
CA SER A 89 -4.33 -30.56 -8.93
C SER A 89 -2.98 -29.96 -8.55
N TYR A 90 -2.88 -29.48 -7.32
CA TYR A 90 -1.70 -28.77 -6.82
C TYR A 90 -0.87 -29.68 -5.94
N GLN A 91 0.44 -29.71 -6.17
CA GLN A 91 1.41 -30.50 -5.43
C GLN A 91 2.59 -29.61 -5.08
N PRO A 92 2.48 -28.78 -4.03
CA PRO A 92 3.60 -27.95 -3.62
C PRO A 92 4.80 -28.83 -3.23
N GLU A 93 6.00 -28.33 -3.44
CA GLU A 93 7.21 -28.94 -2.85
C GLU A 93 7.12 -28.90 -1.32
N ASP A 94 7.86 -29.78 -0.63
CA ASP A 94 7.70 -30.26 0.77
C ASP A 94 7.40 -29.20 1.88
N SER A 95 7.45 -27.91 1.58
CA SER A 95 6.79 -26.81 2.32
C SER A 95 6.93 -25.50 1.53
N GLY A 96 6.05 -24.51 1.75
CA GLY A 96 6.22 -23.16 1.21
C GLY A 96 4.99 -22.60 0.50
N TRP A 97 3.99 -23.44 0.22
CA TRP A 97 2.71 -22.99 -0.32
C TRP A 97 1.54 -23.63 0.43
N THR A 98 0.57 -22.80 0.80
CA THR A 98 -0.64 -23.22 1.50
C THR A 98 -1.89 -22.93 0.67
N ASP A 99 -2.80 -23.90 0.58
CA ASP A 99 -4.12 -23.70 -0.01
C ASP A 99 -4.96 -22.79 0.89
N GLY A 100 -5.39 -21.64 0.36
CA GLY A 100 -6.26 -20.71 1.08
C GLY A 100 -7.74 -21.07 1.06
N GLY A 101 -8.16 -22.05 0.25
CA GLY A 101 -9.57 -22.48 0.13
C GLY A 101 -10.46 -21.51 -0.68
N ASP A 102 -9.90 -20.43 -1.22
CA ASP A 102 -10.53 -19.44 -2.10
C ASP A 102 -10.12 -19.61 -3.58
N GLY A 103 -9.37 -20.68 -3.86
CA GLY A 103 -8.76 -20.99 -5.16
C GLY A 103 -7.39 -20.35 -5.35
N PHE A 104 -6.87 -19.60 -4.37
CA PHE A 104 -5.49 -19.15 -4.35
C PHE A 104 -4.61 -20.06 -3.48
N TRP A 105 -3.39 -20.23 -3.94
CA TRP A 105 -2.28 -20.80 -3.18
C TRP A 105 -1.36 -19.68 -2.71
N TYR A 106 -1.09 -19.66 -1.43
CA TYR A 106 -0.36 -18.59 -0.75
C TYR A 106 1.07 -19.02 -0.51
N TYR A 107 2.04 -18.20 -0.90
CA TYR A 107 3.42 -18.44 -0.51
C TYR A 107 3.56 -18.18 0.99
N ASP A 108 4.11 -19.15 1.73
CA ASP A 108 4.09 -19.15 3.19
C ASP A 108 5.01 -18.08 3.80
N GLN A 109 5.99 -17.60 3.02
CA GLN A 109 7.00 -16.65 3.47
C GLN A 109 6.78 -15.27 2.84
N ILE A 110 7.35 -14.25 3.48
CA ILE A 110 7.53 -12.95 2.83
C ILE A 110 8.57 -13.13 1.72
N LEU A 111 8.25 -12.65 0.51
CA LEU A 111 9.16 -12.67 -0.63
C LEU A 111 9.94 -11.35 -0.68
N PRO A 112 11.26 -11.36 -0.40
CA PRO A 112 12.05 -10.13 -0.38
C PRO A 112 12.17 -9.50 -1.76
N ALA A 113 12.41 -8.18 -1.80
CA ALA A 113 12.70 -7.49 -3.06
C ALA A 113 13.95 -8.08 -3.75
N GLY A 114 13.82 -8.39 -5.05
CA GLY A 114 14.87 -8.99 -5.88
C GLY A 114 15.01 -10.51 -5.75
N GLU A 115 14.20 -11.17 -4.91
CA GLU A 115 14.25 -12.61 -4.69
C GLU A 115 13.16 -13.36 -5.46
N THR A 116 13.36 -14.67 -5.62
CA THR A 116 12.38 -15.60 -6.18
C THR A 116 11.90 -16.56 -5.09
N THR A 117 10.64 -16.99 -5.16
CA THR A 117 10.09 -18.01 -4.25
C THR A 117 11.01 -19.21 -4.17
N ALA A 118 11.44 -19.56 -2.95
CA ALA A 118 12.41 -20.62 -2.73
C ALA A 118 11.91 -22.02 -3.14
N THR A 119 10.58 -22.20 -3.17
CA THR A 119 9.93 -23.45 -3.57
C THR A 119 8.90 -23.19 -4.67
N LYS A 120 8.73 -24.18 -5.54
CA LYS A 120 7.81 -24.09 -6.67
C LYS A 120 6.42 -24.60 -6.30
N LEU A 121 5.39 -23.97 -6.86
CA LEU A 121 4.02 -24.48 -6.85
C LEU A 121 3.82 -25.34 -8.10
N ASN A 122 3.69 -26.65 -7.92
CA ASN A 122 3.46 -27.56 -9.05
C ASN A 122 1.96 -27.71 -9.31
N VAL A 123 1.55 -27.43 -10.53
CA VAL A 123 0.19 -27.53 -11.04
C VAL A 123 0.13 -28.66 -12.06
N SER A 124 -0.42 -29.78 -11.63
CA SER A 124 -0.73 -30.94 -12.47
C SER A 124 -2.17 -30.85 -12.98
N TYR A 125 -2.47 -31.60 -14.05
CA TYR A 125 -3.80 -31.63 -14.65
C TYR A 125 -4.26 -33.06 -14.90
N THR A 126 -5.56 -33.28 -14.85
CA THR A 126 -6.19 -34.56 -15.18
C THR A 126 -7.34 -34.31 -16.14
N PHE A 127 -7.33 -35.05 -17.25
CA PHE A 127 -8.42 -35.07 -18.22
C PHE A 127 -9.62 -35.83 -17.64
N PRO A 128 -10.85 -35.47 -18.05
CA PRO A 128 -12.04 -36.21 -17.63
C PRO A 128 -11.92 -37.65 -18.16
N ALA A 129 -12.48 -38.61 -17.41
CA ALA A 129 -12.36 -40.04 -17.70
C ALA A 129 -13.17 -40.52 -18.94
N THR A 130 -13.44 -39.64 -19.89
CA THR A 130 -13.97 -39.96 -21.22
C THR A 130 -12.83 -40.43 -22.11
N ASP A 131 -13.13 -41.36 -23.02
CA ASP A 131 -12.16 -42.01 -23.89
C ASP A 131 -11.16 -41.01 -24.47
N SER A 132 -9.88 -41.38 -24.50
CA SER A 132 -8.75 -40.51 -24.87
C SER A 132 -8.85 -39.83 -26.25
N GLU A 133 -9.85 -40.19 -27.06
CA GLU A 133 -10.16 -39.57 -28.35
C GLU A 133 -10.82 -38.18 -28.21
N ASP A 134 -11.45 -37.87 -27.07
CA ASP A 134 -12.09 -36.56 -26.81
C ASP A 134 -11.16 -35.56 -26.07
N ALA A 135 -9.94 -35.97 -25.71
CA ALA A 135 -8.97 -35.06 -25.10
C ALA A 135 -8.55 -34.00 -26.13
N PRO A 136 -8.60 -32.69 -25.79
CA PRO A 136 -8.18 -31.65 -26.72
C PRO A 136 -6.70 -31.83 -27.08
N ALA A 137 -6.38 -31.72 -28.38
CA ALA A 137 -5.01 -31.82 -28.87
C ALA A 137 -4.08 -30.76 -28.25
N GLU A 138 -4.63 -29.60 -27.89
CA GLU A 138 -3.94 -28.49 -27.22
C GLU A 138 -4.89 -27.82 -26.22
N PHE A 139 -4.36 -27.41 -25.07
CA PHE A 139 -5.09 -26.65 -24.05
C PHE A 139 -4.14 -25.68 -23.34
N ASN A 140 -4.70 -24.68 -22.67
CA ASN A 140 -3.94 -23.68 -21.92
C ASN A 140 -4.24 -23.77 -20.43
N VAL A 141 -3.18 -23.76 -19.61
CA VAL A 141 -3.28 -23.48 -18.18
C VAL A 141 -2.74 -22.07 -17.96
N ILE A 142 -3.58 -21.16 -17.50
CA ILE A 142 -3.20 -19.77 -17.24
C ILE A 142 -2.91 -19.63 -15.76
N VAL A 143 -1.78 -19.04 -15.40
CA VAL A 143 -1.44 -18.72 -14.03
C VAL A 143 -1.64 -17.23 -13.83
N VAL A 144 -2.31 -16.86 -12.75
CA VAL A 144 -2.48 -15.49 -12.29
C VAL A 144 -1.80 -15.37 -10.94
N GLU A 145 -0.84 -14.48 -10.85
CA GLU A 145 -0.17 -14.09 -9.62
C GLU A 145 -0.71 -12.77 -9.10
N GLU A 146 -0.77 -12.64 -7.78
CA GLU A 146 -1.08 -11.39 -7.11
C GLU A 146 -0.07 -11.18 -5.98
N CYS A 147 0.30 -9.92 -5.76
CA CYS A 147 1.14 -9.53 -4.64
C CYS A 147 0.56 -8.34 -3.87
N THR A 148 0.88 -8.28 -2.58
CA THR A 148 0.59 -7.14 -1.71
C THR A 148 1.84 -6.79 -0.91
N PRO A 149 2.13 -5.49 -0.65
CA PRO A 149 3.21 -5.10 0.25
C PRO A 149 3.03 -5.70 1.65
N VAL A 150 4.16 -5.88 2.33
CA VAL A 150 4.18 -6.26 3.74
C VAL A 150 3.73 -5.09 4.59
N LEU A 151 2.64 -5.28 5.35
CA LEU A 151 2.16 -4.33 6.34
C LEU A 151 2.41 -4.88 7.74
N TYR A 152 2.51 -3.98 8.73
CA TYR A 152 2.78 -4.35 10.11
C TYR A 152 1.66 -3.90 11.03
N LYS A 153 1.24 -4.79 11.93
CA LYS A 153 0.38 -4.45 13.05
C LYS A 153 1.16 -3.61 14.08
N ALA A 154 0.44 -3.03 15.04
CA ALA A 154 1.06 -2.22 16.09
C ALA A 154 2.09 -2.99 16.96
N ASP A 155 1.98 -4.32 17.02
CA ASP A 155 2.92 -5.20 17.73
C ASP A 155 4.13 -5.63 16.88
N GLY A 156 4.23 -5.16 15.63
CA GLY A 156 5.30 -5.52 14.70
C GLY A 156 5.06 -6.80 13.92
N THR A 157 3.90 -7.45 14.05
CA THR A 157 3.56 -8.65 13.28
C THR A 157 3.24 -8.27 11.82
N ALA A 158 3.94 -8.89 10.87
CA ALA A 158 3.67 -8.75 9.45
C ALA A 158 2.31 -9.37 9.08
N TYR A 159 1.59 -8.76 8.14
CA TYR A 159 0.35 -9.30 7.58
C TYR A 159 0.15 -8.85 6.13
N ALA A 160 -0.60 -9.66 5.39
CA ALA A 160 -1.04 -9.37 4.03
C ALA A 160 -2.43 -8.72 4.05
N ASP A 161 -2.60 -7.61 3.32
CA ASP A 161 -3.91 -7.02 3.04
C ASP A 161 -4.21 -7.11 1.53
N TRP A 162 -4.89 -8.18 1.14
CA TRP A 162 -5.24 -8.45 -0.27
C TRP A 162 -6.29 -7.51 -0.87
N ASN A 163 -6.91 -6.65 -0.05
CA ASN A 163 -7.84 -5.62 -0.53
C ASN A 163 -7.19 -4.23 -0.53
N ASN A 164 -5.90 -4.13 -0.22
CA ASN A 164 -5.19 -2.86 -0.19
C ASN A 164 -5.08 -2.30 -1.62
N VAL A 165 -5.75 -1.18 -1.85
CA VAL A 165 -5.67 -0.48 -3.14
C VAL A 165 -4.53 0.53 -3.06
N ILE A 166 -3.46 0.29 -3.81
CA ILE A 166 -2.37 1.27 -3.97
C ILE A 166 -2.85 2.34 -4.96
N THR A 167 -3.34 3.46 -4.44
CA THR A 167 -3.64 4.64 -5.26
C THR A 167 -2.37 5.45 -5.42
N ALA A 168 -1.90 5.62 -6.66
CA ALA A 168 -0.94 6.68 -6.96
C ALA A 168 -1.68 8.02 -6.74
N ASP A 169 -1.15 8.86 -5.84
CA ASP A 169 -1.59 10.26 -5.75
C ASP A 169 -1.25 10.93 -7.08
N THR A 170 -2.20 10.90 -8.00
CA THR A 170 -2.18 11.72 -9.20
C THR A 170 -2.69 13.08 -8.76
N ALA A 171 -1.74 13.96 -8.40
CA ALA A 171 -2.04 15.36 -8.23
C ALA A 171 -2.52 15.92 -9.58
N GLU A 172 -3.83 16.13 -9.73
CA GLU A 172 -4.40 17.04 -10.74
C GLU A 172 -4.08 18.50 -10.40
#